data_AF-A0A5B2XEU7-F1
#
_entry.id   AF-A0A5B2XEU7-F1
#
_cell.length_a   1.000
_cell.length_b   1.000
_cell.length_c   1.000
_cell.angle_alpha   90.00
_cell.angle_beta   90.00
_cell.angle_gamma   90.00
#
_symmetry.space_group_name_H-M   'P 1'
#
loop_
_entity.id
_entity.type
_entity.pdbx_description
1 polymer ?
#
loop_
_entity_poly.entity_id
_entity_poly.type
_entity_poly.pdbx_seq_one_letter_code
_entity_poly.pdbx_strand_id
1 'polypeptide(L)'
;MTAVLFGEPFDTGLATAERLLEAADLVAAQQVYEQLLAATEASFLRAYLLTNIGMTQLERADLAGSAASHDEAIALLRAIASADLDPIERQLCLDVLLKALIGQGDLRRKSGDLAAALASLDEAGTLLPGFDGDGTRAAELGNTRAMVLMSRGDWGAAEEIAALTLSTTDSRVNTVPYLLTTLGLICGSTGRFDDAEDYLAQAGDLLGDEQPQLIAHRGFVAMRRGDFAVAEELYTEAAAIFERRRRPGDLAVCEQARGLLAARRGDPALAADLMSSSLAEFERHGLAVAAADTALLLSQQAYGRGDIAEMARLSEQARAVYESRGLYERCAQTDFLTAASIEEGLTRSAYGEHEAAAVDSALALAIPAALALEAMRCDFASGHARRQWLALAEEAVRLAFRLAVRRGDPGLLFELVEFRCAGVPLDRAAGEIGASAAPPDGAVKLLPDNGTAATTLSATTLSETALSGAVADVAVSEGLRVAPPPQVLMSPDSGRVALREYLDAARQRYRRRIVSEETVASW
;
A
#
# COMPACT_ATOMS: atom_id res chain seq x y z
N MET A 1 28.31 -16.59 -2.25
CA MET A 1 29.45 -15.98 -2.97
C MET A 1 30.66 -15.85 -2.04
N THR A 2 31.88 -16.04 -2.56
CA THR A 2 33.14 -15.70 -1.87
C THR A 2 33.14 -14.21 -1.55
N ALA A 3 33.44 -13.82 -0.30
CA ALA A 3 33.54 -12.41 0.07
C ALA A 3 34.54 -11.69 -0.84
N VAL A 4 34.13 -10.56 -1.43
CA VAL A 4 35.04 -9.71 -2.20
C VAL A 4 36.02 -9.10 -1.20
N LEU A 5 37.31 -9.45 -1.33
CA LEU A 5 38.37 -8.88 -0.52
C LEU A 5 38.98 -7.68 -1.24
N PHE A 6 38.98 -6.53 -0.58
CA PHE A 6 39.54 -5.27 -1.07
C PHE A 6 40.92 -4.99 -0.47
N GLY A 7 41.37 -5.81 0.48
CA GLY A 7 42.62 -5.63 1.21
C GLY A 7 42.47 -4.67 2.40
N GLU A 8 43.48 -4.64 3.26
CA GLU A 8 43.51 -3.73 4.41
C GLU A 8 43.75 -2.28 3.98
N PRO A 9 43.06 -1.28 4.59
CA PRO A 9 42.21 -1.36 5.78
C PRO A 9 40.72 -1.68 5.50
N PHE A 10 40.35 -1.95 4.25
CA PHE A 10 38.95 -2.05 3.82
C PHE A 10 38.26 -3.31 4.35
N ASP A 11 38.93 -4.47 4.31
CA ASP A 11 38.34 -5.73 4.77
C ASP A 11 37.97 -5.68 6.27
N THR A 12 38.89 -5.19 7.12
CA THR A 12 38.62 -4.98 8.55
C THR A 12 37.52 -3.92 8.78
N GLY A 13 37.51 -2.85 7.99
CA GLY A 13 36.48 -1.81 8.06
C GLY A 13 35.09 -2.34 7.71
N LEU A 14 34.96 -3.09 6.61
CA LEU A 14 33.69 -3.68 6.17
C LEU A 14 33.15 -4.67 7.21
N ALA A 15 34.00 -5.55 7.75
CA ALA A 15 33.62 -6.48 8.83
C ALA A 15 33.20 -5.74 10.12
N THR A 16 33.76 -4.55 10.37
CA THR A 16 33.33 -3.70 11.50
C THR A 16 31.98 -3.07 11.23
N ALA A 17 31.74 -2.57 10.02
CA ALA A 17 30.43 -2.04 9.63
C ALA A 17 29.34 -3.12 9.70
N GLU A 18 29.59 -4.34 9.24
CA GLU A 18 28.65 -5.46 9.34
C GLU A 18 28.26 -5.78 10.79
N ARG A 19 29.22 -5.88 11.70
CA ARG A 19 28.93 -6.08 13.13
C ARG A 19 28.12 -4.95 13.75
N LEU A 20 28.33 -3.71 13.30
CA LEU A 20 27.55 -2.56 13.75
C LEU A 20 26.12 -2.61 13.20
N LEU A 21 25.92 -3.03 11.95
CA LEU A 21 24.59 -3.27 11.38
C LEU A 21 23.84 -4.38 12.13
N GLU A 22 24.51 -5.49 12.47
CA GLU A 22 23.95 -6.57 13.29
C GLU A 22 23.55 -6.08 14.69
N ALA A 23 24.32 -5.15 15.27
CA ALA A 23 23.99 -4.49 16.53
C ALA A 23 22.96 -3.34 16.39
N ALA A 24 22.43 -3.11 15.18
CA ALA A 24 21.54 -2.01 14.83
C ALA A 24 22.11 -0.59 15.09
N ASP A 25 23.44 -0.44 15.16
CA ASP A 25 24.10 0.87 15.23
C ASP A 25 24.37 1.41 13.81
N LEU A 26 23.29 1.84 13.16
CA LEU A 26 23.32 2.37 11.80
C LEU A 26 24.17 3.64 11.67
N VAL A 27 24.31 4.40 12.76
CA VAL A 27 25.10 5.64 12.77
C VAL A 27 26.58 5.33 12.69
N ALA A 28 27.05 4.44 13.57
CA ALA A 28 28.45 4.04 13.56
C ALA A 28 28.80 3.26 12.28
N ALA A 29 27.91 2.39 11.79
CA ALA A 29 28.12 1.67 10.53
C ALA A 29 28.32 2.64 9.35
N GLN A 30 27.45 3.65 9.21
CA GLN A 30 27.59 4.68 8.18
C GLN A 30 28.91 5.44 8.30
N GLN A 31 29.30 5.84 9.51
CA GLN A 31 30.57 6.53 9.74
C GLN A 31 31.78 5.70 9.31
N VAL A 32 31.76 4.39 9.55
CA VAL A 32 32.81 3.48 9.08
C VAL A 32 32.84 3.47 7.54
N TYR A 33 31.70 3.32 6.88
CA TYR A 33 31.67 3.37 5.41
C TYR A 33 32.16 4.71 4.85
N GLU A 34 31.80 5.84 5.45
CA GLU A 34 32.26 7.18 5.03
C GLU A 34 33.78 7.35 5.20
N GLN A 35 34.37 6.79 6.27
CA GLN A 35 35.83 6.77 6.46
C GLN A 35 36.53 5.95 5.38
N LEU A 36 36.01 4.76 5.06
CA LEU A 36 36.53 3.93 3.98
C LEU A 36 36.37 4.63 2.62
N LEU A 37 35.25 5.32 2.41
CA LEU A 37 34.95 6.06 1.18
C LEU A 37 35.95 7.21 0.97
N ALA A 38 36.35 7.89 2.03
CA ALA A 38 37.37 8.95 1.98
C ALA A 38 38.79 8.41 1.74
N ALA A 39 39.04 7.14 2.05
CA ALA A 39 40.36 6.51 1.93
C ALA A 39 40.60 5.81 0.57
N THR A 40 39.58 5.64 -0.26
CA THR A 40 39.68 4.94 -1.55
C THR A 40 39.67 5.90 -2.74
N GLU A 41 40.54 5.64 -3.71
CA GLU A 41 40.51 6.25 -5.05
C GLU A 41 39.93 5.29 -6.11
N ALA A 42 39.67 4.02 -5.74
CA ALA A 42 39.20 3.01 -6.67
C ALA A 42 37.70 3.16 -6.94
N SER A 43 37.32 3.45 -8.19
CA SER A 43 35.93 3.71 -8.59
C SER A 43 34.95 2.59 -8.22
N PHE A 44 35.36 1.33 -8.37
CA PHE A 44 34.50 0.19 -8.02
C PHE A 44 34.24 0.10 -6.51
N LEU A 45 35.29 0.22 -5.69
CA LEU A 45 35.14 0.22 -4.23
C LEU A 45 34.35 1.44 -3.74
N ARG A 46 34.53 2.60 -4.38
CA ARG A 46 33.72 3.79 -4.12
C ARG A 46 32.24 3.51 -4.36
N ALA A 47 31.89 2.91 -5.51
CA ALA A 47 30.51 2.55 -5.82
C ALA A 47 29.94 1.51 -4.84
N TYR A 48 30.73 0.49 -4.48
CA TYR A 48 30.34 -0.51 -3.50
C TYR A 48 30.01 0.11 -2.13
N LEU A 49 30.87 1.01 -1.64
CA LEU A 49 30.66 1.72 -0.38
C LEU A 49 29.44 2.65 -0.45
N LEU A 50 29.27 3.40 -1.53
CA LEU A 50 28.11 4.27 -1.74
C LEU A 50 26.79 3.48 -1.75
N THR A 51 26.75 2.28 -2.36
CA THR A 51 25.57 1.41 -2.29
C THR A 51 25.25 1.02 -0.84
N ASN A 52 26.25 0.66 -0.03
CA ASN A 52 26.03 0.31 1.39
C ASN A 52 25.65 1.51 2.25
N ILE A 53 26.24 2.69 2.00
CA ILE A 53 25.86 3.95 2.63
C ILE A 53 24.41 4.29 2.29
N GLY A 54 24.02 4.19 1.02
CA GLY A 54 22.67 4.47 0.55
C GLY A 54 21.61 3.61 1.24
N MET A 55 21.86 2.31 1.40
CA MET A 55 20.97 1.42 2.16
C MET A 55 20.92 1.77 3.65
N THR A 56 22.07 2.08 4.26
CA THR A 56 22.14 2.46 5.69
C THR A 56 21.40 3.77 5.96
N GLN A 57 21.53 4.75 5.08
CA GLN A 57 20.78 6.00 5.11
C GLN A 57 19.27 5.76 4.98
N LEU A 58 18.86 4.83 4.11
CA LEU A 58 17.46 4.46 3.94
C LEU A 58 16.84 3.88 5.22
N GLU A 59 17.55 2.97 5.89
CA GLU A 59 17.12 2.38 7.18
C GLU A 59 17.02 3.43 8.29
N ARG A 60 17.80 4.52 8.20
CA ARG A 60 17.74 5.67 9.11
C ARG A 60 16.70 6.73 8.71
N ALA A 61 15.93 6.48 7.65
CA ALA A 61 15.00 7.43 7.05
C ALA A 61 15.65 8.74 6.57
N ASP A 62 16.92 8.70 6.14
CA ASP A 62 17.59 9.77 5.39
C ASP A 62 17.40 9.52 3.88
N LEU A 63 16.23 9.89 3.36
CA LEU A 63 15.86 9.66 1.96
C LEU A 63 16.73 10.48 1.00
N ALA A 64 17.10 11.70 1.39
CA ALA A 64 17.89 12.60 0.54
C ALA A 64 19.34 12.14 0.40
N GLY A 65 19.98 11.78 1.53
CA GLY A 65 21.31 11.18 1.52
C GLY A 65 21.31 9.87 0.73
N SER A 66 20.31 9.01 0.98
CA SER A 66 20.18 7.74 0.26
C SER A 66 20.05 7.92 -1.25
N ALA A 67 19.27 8.91 -1.71
CA ALA A 67 19.14 9.23 -3.13
C ALA A 67 20.49 9.61 -3.75
N ALA A 68 21.22 10.54 -3.12
CA ALA A 68 22.52 10.98 -3.60
C ALA A 68 23.53 9.82 -3.69
N SER A 69 23.58 8.96 -2.67
CA SER A 69 24.49 7.82 -2.64
C SER A 69 24.17 6.78 -3.72
N HIS A 70 22.89 6.43 -3.91
CA HIS A 70 22.47 5.49 -4.96
C HIS A 70 22.71 6.07 -6.36
N ASP A 71 22.39 7.34 -6.60
CA ASP A 71 22.58 7.97 -7.90
C ASP A 71 24.07 8.02 -8.30
N GLU A 72 24.95 8.38 -7.35
CA GLU A 72 26.40 8.37 -7.58
C GLU A 72 26.93 6.94 -7.80
N ALA A 73 26.50 5.97 -6.98
CA ALA A 73 26.90 4.57 -7.13
C ALA A 73 26.51 4.00 -8.50
N ILE A 74 25.25 4.20 -8.93
CA ILE A 74 24.73 3.72 -10.21
C ILE A 74 25.48 4.39 -11.37
N ALA A 75 25.76 5.70 -11.29
CA ALA A 75 26.52 6.40 -12.32
C ALA A 75 27.94 5.84 -12.47
N LEU A 76 28.64 5.59 -11.36
CA LEU A 76 29.97 4.98 -11.36
C LEU A 76 29.94 3.55 -11.94
N LEU A 77 28.98 2.73 -11.53
CA LEU A 77 28.85 1.34 -11.99
C LEU A 77 28.55 1.27 -13.49
N ARG A 78 27.70 2.16 -14.01
CA ARG A 78 27.45 2.25 -15.47
C ARG A 78 28.70 2.68 -16.23
N ALA A 79 29.48 3.61 -15.70
CA ALA A 79 30.75 4.00 -16.30
C ALA A 79 31.75 2.83 -16.32
N ILE A 80 31.87 2.08 -15.23
CA ILE A 80 32.73 0.89 -15.14
C ILE A 80 32.27 -0.19 -16.12
N ALA A 81 30.96 -0.47 -16.18
CA ALA A 81 30.38 -1.47 -17.08
C ALA A 81 30.56 -1.14 -18.57
N SER A 82 30.83 0.12 -18.92
CA SER A 82 31.11 0.54 -20.30
C SER A 82 32.54 0.21 -20.77
N ALA A 83 33.44 -0.15 -19.85
CA ALA A 83 34.79 -0.57 -20.17
C ALA A 83 34.86 -2.06 -20.57
N ASP A 84 35.99 -2.48 -21.15
CA ASP A 84 36.26 -3.88 -21.43
C ASP A 84 36.64 -4.61 -20.14
N LEU A 85 35.64 -5.17 -19.46
CA LEU A 85 35.79 -5.93 -18.22
C LEU A 85 36.01 -7.41 -18.50
N ASP A 86 36.86 -8.04 -17.70
CA ASP A 86 36.94 -9.49 -17.69
C ASP A 86 35.62 -10.11 -17.16
N PRO A 87 35.39 -11.43 -17.36
CA PRO A 87 34.14 -12.05 -16.92
C PRO A 87 33.86 -11.95 -15.42
N ILE A 88 34.89 -11.96 -14.57
CA ILE A 88 34.75 -11.91 -13.11
C ILE A 88 34.40 -10.48 -12.68
N GLU A 89 35.14 -9.49 -13.20
CA GLU A 89 34.88 -8.06 -12.97
C GLU A 89 33.47 -7.68 -13.42
N ARG A 90 33.01 -8.23 -14.55
CA ARG A 90 31.64 -8.04 -15.03
C ARG A 90 30.60 -8.56 -14.04
N GLN A 91 30.80 -9.76 -13.48
CA GLN A 91 29.87 -10.32 -12.49
C GLN A 91 29.84 -9.50 -11.19
N LEU A 92 31.00 -9.03 -10.72
CA LEU A 92 31.08 -8.15 -9.55
C LEU A 92 30.39 -6.80 -9.80
N CYS A 93 30.59 -6.21 -10.98
CA CYS A 93 29.90 -4.97 -11.37
C CYS A 93 28.38 -5.16 -11.45
N LEU A 94 27.93 -6.28 -12.02
CA LEU A 94 26.50 -6.61 -12.09
C LEU A 94 25.89 -6.81 -10.70
N ASP A 95 26.56 -7.52 -9.79
CA ASP A 95 26.06 -7.73 -8.42
C ASP A 95 25.79 -6.39 -7.71
N VAL A 96 26.78 -5.48 -7.73
CA VAL A 96 26.66 -4.19 -7.05
C VAL A 96 25.66 -3.27 -7.75
N LEU A 97 25.56 -3.31 -9.09
CA LEU A 97 24.59 -2.53 -9.84
C LEU A 97 23.15 -3.01 -9.58
N LEU A 98 22.91 -4.32 -9.57
CA LEU A 98 21.62 -4.91 -9.19
C LEU A 98 21.24 -4.47 -7.78
N LYS A 99 22.16 -4.62 -6.82
CA LYS A 99 21.96 -4.17 -5.43
C LYS A 99 21.58 -2.69 -5.35
N ALA A 100 22.30 -1.83 -6.07
CA ALA A 100 22.04 -0.39 -6.07
C ALA A 100 20.69 -0.03 -6.72
N LEU A 101 20.31 -0.67 -7.83
CA LEU A 101 19.01 -0.45 -8.48
C LEU A 101 17.84 -0.92 -7.61
N ILE A 102 17.98 -2.07 -6.94
CA ILE A 102 16.98 -2.59 -6.00
C ILE A 102 16.84 -1.64 -4.81
N GLY A 103 17.95 -1.19 -4.22
CA GLY A 103 17.95 -0.20 -3.14
C GLY A 103 17.35 1.14 -3.54
N GLN A 104 17.62 1.61 -4.76
CA GLN A 104 16.98 2.81 -5.31
C GLN A 104 15.47 2.60 -5.52
N GLY A 105 15.04 1.40 -5.90
CA GLY A 105 13.64 1.01 -5.97
C GLY A 105 12.93 1.13 -4.61
N ASP A 106 13.52 0.59 -3.54
CA ASP A 106 12.94 0.68 -2.19
C ASP A 106 12.94 2.11 -1.64
N LEU A 107 14.01 2.87 -1.91
CA LEU A 107 14.06 4.31 -1.61
C LEU A 107 12.90 5.06 -2.27
N ARG A 108 12.71 4.85 -3.57
CA ARG A 108 11.64 5.52 -4.33
C ARG A 108 10.27 5.11 -3.83
N ARG A 109 10.09 3.84 -3.47
CA ARG A 109 8.88 3.34 -2.79
C ARG A 109 8.60 4.10 -1.49
N LYS A 110 9.57 4.19 -0.58
CA LYS A 110 9.44 4.89 0.71
C LYS A 110 9.20 6.39 0.53
N SER A 111 9.79 6.99 -0.51
CA SER A 111 9.53 8.38 -0.85
C SER A 111 8.14 8.60 -1.45
N GLY A 112 7.50 7.57 -2.02
CA GLY A 112 6.20 7.62 -2.70
C GLY A 112 6.26 7.76 -4.22
N ASP A 113 7.44 7.76 -4.85
CA ASP A 113 7.57 7.76 -6.31
C ASP A 113 7.55 6.32 -6.86
N LEU A 114 6.36 5.74 -6.92
CA LEU A 114 6.18 4.32 -7.29
C LEU A 114 6.49 4.05 -8.76
N ALA A 115 6.30 5.03 -9.64
CA ALA A 115 6.59 4.88 -11.06
C ALA A 115 8.11 4.80 -11.30
N ALA A 116 8.87 5.71 -10.68
CA ALA A 116 10.32 5.66 -10.76
C ALA A 116 10.90 4.44 -10.01
N ALA A 117 10.23 3.98 -8.94
CA ALA A 117 10.60 2.73 -8.26
C ALA A 117 10.51 1.54 -9.23
N LEU A 118 9.38 1.36 -9.90
CA LEU A 118 9.20 0.29 -10.90
C LEU A 118 10.20 0.40 -12.05
N ALA A 119 10.52 1.62 -12.52
CA ALA A 119 11.52 1.80 -13.57
C ALA A 119 12.93 1.30 -13.18
N SER A 120 13.37 1.56 -11.94
CA SER A 120 14.65 1.03 -11.43
C SER A 120 14.63 -0.49 -11.32
N LEU A 121 13.52 -1.07 -10.86
CA LEU A 121 13.36 -2.52 -10.73
C LEU A 121 13.23 -3.21 -12.09
N ASP A 122 12.63 -2.56 -13.09
CA ASP A 122 12.58 -3.06 -14.47
C ASP A 122 13.98 -3.10 -15.06
N GLU A 123 14.79 -2.05 -14.89
CA GLU A 123 16.19 -2.07 -15.29
C GLU A 123 16.96 -3.21 -14.62
N ALA A 124 16.84 -3.37 -13.30
CA ALA A 124 17.44 -4.50 -12.60
C ALA A 124 16.99 -5.86 -13.17
N GLY A 125 15.70 -5.99 -13.50
CA GLY A 125 15.14 -7.19 -14.14
C GLY A 125 15.73 -7.47 -15.52
N THR A 126 16.09 -6.45 -16.30
CA THR A 126 16.77 -6.66 -17.59
C THR A 126 18.21 -7.13 -17.45
N LEU A 127 18.88 -6.76 -16.36
CA LEU A 127 20.28 -7.11 -16.09
C LEU A 127 20.42 -8.48 -15.43
N LEU A 128 19.41 -8.90 -14.65
CA LEU A 128 19.44 -10.12 -13.84
C LEU A 128 19.78 -11.41 -14.64
N PRO A 129 19.29 -11.64 -15.88
CA PRO A 129 19.68 -12.83 -16.64
C PRO A 129 21.17 -12.93 -16.98
N GLY A 130 21.91 -11.82 -16.93
CA GLY A 130 23.36 -11.78 -17.14
C GLY A 130 24.18 -12.01 -15.86
N PHE A 131 23.53 -12.09 -14.70
CA PHE A 131 24.17 -12.28 -13.41
C PHE A 131 24.10 -13.73 -12.95
N ASP A 132 25.27 -14.32 -12.64
CA ASP A 132 25.41 -15.68 -12.13
C ASP A 132 25.55 -15.64 -10.61
N GLY A 133 24.41 -15.64 -9.92
CA GLY A 133 24.32 -15.56 -8.46
C GLY A 133 23.54 -16.72 -7.84
N ASP A 134 23.55 -16.81 -6.51
CA ASP A 134 22.85 -17.83 -5.72
C ASP A 134 21.32 -17.62 -5.61
N GLY A 135 20.76 -16.70 -6.40
CA GLY A 135 19.35 -16.32 -6.35
C GLY A 135 19.04 -15.16 -5.40
N THR A 136 19.98 -14.69 -4.59
CA THR A 136 19.75 -13.57 -3.64
C THR A 136 19.23 -12.31 -4.34
N ARG A 137 19.89 -11.85 -5.41
CA ARG A 137 19.44 -10.65 -6.16
C ARG A 137 18.08 -10.84 -6.83
N ALA A 138 17.77 -12.05 -7.29
CA ALA A 138 16.46 -12.35 -7.86
C ALA A 138 15.36 -12.26 -6.79
N ALA A 139 15.63 -12.81 -5.60
CA ALA A 139 14.72 -12.76 -4.47
C ALA A 139 14.50 -11.32 -3.94
N GLU A 140 15.57 -10.53 -3.80
CA GLU A 140 15.51 -9.13 -3.37
C GLU A 140 14.72 -8.26 -4.37
N LEU A 141 14.94 -8.47 -5.67
CA LEU A 141 14.21 -7.80 -6.73
C LEU A 141 12.71 -8.13 -6.66
N GLY A 142 12.36 -9.42 -6.59
CA GLY A 142 10.98 -9.89 -6.50
C GLY A 142 10.27 -9.34 -5.27
N ASN A 143 10.91 -9.39 -4.10
CA ASN A 143 10.38 -8.85 -2.85
C ASN A 143 10.12 -7.34 -2.95
N THR A 144 11.11 -6.56 -3.40
CA THR A 144 10.98 -5.10 -3.50
C THR A 144 9.90 -4.72 -4.51
N ARG A 145 9.79 -5.45 -5.63
CA ARG A 145 8.73 -5.25 -6.62
C ARG A 145 7.34 -5.53 -6.04
N ALA A 146 7.18 -6.60 -5.27
CA ALA A 146 5.93 -6.89 -4.56
C ALA A 146 5.56 -5.77 -3.59
N MET A 147 6.52 -5.25 -2.79
CA MET A 147 6.27 -4.12 -1.89
C MET A 147 5.88 -2.83 -2.61
N VAL A 148 6.46 -2.55 -3.79
CA VAL A 148 6.06 -1.39 -4.62
C VAL A 148 4.63 -1.56 -5.13
N LEU A 149 4.27 -2.75 -5.59
CA LEU A 149 2.91 -3.06 -6.05
C LEU A 149 1.89 -2.97 -4.91
N MET A 150 2.22 -3.45 -3.71
CA MET A 150 1.40 -3.22 -2.50
C MET A 150 1.19 -1.74 -2.24
N SER A 151 2.26 -0.94 -2.30
CA SER A 151 2.18 0.52 -2.08
C SER A 151 1.31 1.22 -3.12
N ARG A 152 1.19 0.63 -4.32
CA ARG A 152 0.33 1.11 -5.41
C ARG A 152 -1.13 0.66 -5.29
N GLY A 153 -1.42 -0.35 -4.47
CA GLY A 153 -2.73 -0.99 -4.38
C GLY A 153 -2.92 -2.19 -5.33
N ASP A 154 -1.87 -2.61 -6.04
CA ASP A 154 -1.91 -3.71 -7.01
C ASP A 154 -1.72 -5.07 -6.30
N TRP A 155 -2.58 -5.38 -5.33
CA TRP A 155 -2.41 -6.50 -4.40
C TRP A 155 -2.30 -7.88 -5.07
N GLY A 156 -3.06 -8.10 -6.15
CA GLY A 156 -3.02 -9.37 -6.89
C GLY A 156 -1.67 -9.60 -7.59
N ALA A 157 -1.15 -8.57 -8.26
CA ALA A 157 0.16 -8.64 -8.91
C ALA A 157 1.30 -8.73 -7.88
N ALA A 158 1.16 -8.06 -6.73
CA ALA A 158 2.10 -8.17 -5.63
C ALA A 158 2.21 -9.60 -5.10
N GLU A 159 1.05 -10.26 -4.88
CA GLU A 159 1.01 -11.65 -4.42
C GLU A 159 1.58 -12.62 -5.45
N GLU A 160 1.20 -12.47 -6.73
CA GLU A 160 1.70 -13.32 -7.81
C GLU A 160 3.24 -13.28 -7.88
N ILE A 161 3.82 -12.07 -7.85
CA ILE A 161 5.27 -11.90 -7.86
C ILE A 161 5.91 -12.45 -6.60
N ALA A 162 5.38 -12.17 -5.42
CA ALA A 162 5.95 -12.64 -4.16
C ALA A 162 5.91 -14.18 -4.04
N ALA A 163 4.79 -14.81 -4.41
CA ALA A 163 4.61 -16.26 -4.37
C ALA A 163 5.48 -16.97 -5.43
N LEU A 164 5.52 -16.45 -6.65
CA LEU A 164 6.40 -16.98 -7.69
C LEU A 164 7.87 -16.88 -7.28
N THR A 165 8.28 -15.73 -6.73
CA THR A 165 9.66 -15.53 -6.25
C THR A 165 9.97 -16.51 -5.12
N LEU A 166 9.08 -16.65 -4.13
CA LEU A 166 9.28 -17.58 -3.01
C LEU A 166 9.40 -19.04 -3.49
N SER A 167 8.52 -19.48 -4.40
CA SER A 167 8.51 -20.88 -4.88
C SER A 167 9.72 -21.27 -5.73
N THR A 168 10.39 -20.29 -6.35
CA THR A 168 11.55 -20.50 -7.23
C THR A 168 12.88 -20.23 -6.53
N THR A 169 12.85 -19.64 -5.33
CA THR A 169 14.04 -19.31 -4.53
C THR A 169 14.44 -20.50 -3.65
N ASP A 170 15.73 -20.84 -3.62
CA ASP A 170 16.26 -21.84 -2.67
C ASP A 170 16.00 -21.38 -1.23
N SER A 171 15.46 -22.27 -0.39
CA SER A 171 15.07 -21.95 0.99
C SER A 171 16.23 -21.47 1.88
N ARG A 172 17.48 -21.69 1.47
CA ARG A 172 18.68 -21.20 2.16
C ARG A 172 19.03 -19.74 1.85
N VAL A 173 18.38 -19.12 0.86
CA VAL A 173 18.59 -17.70 0.53
C VAL A 173 18.05 -16.83 1.67
N ASN A 174 18.89 -15.95 2.19
CA ASN A 174 18.58 -15.10 3.35
C ASN A 174 17.39 -14.13 3.14
N THR A 175 16.93 -13.97 1.89
CA THR A 175 15.81 -13.10 1.51
C THR A 175 14.44 -13.78 1.70
N VAL A 176 14.40 -15.11 1.79
CA VAL A 176 13.17 -15.92 1.98
C VAL A 176 12.27 -15.41 3.12
N PRO A 177 12.75 -15.12 4.35
CA PRO A 177 11.87 -14.63 5.40
C PRO A 177 11.24 -13.25 5.13
N TYR A 178 11.88 -12.40 4.32
CA TYR A 178 11.29 -11.12 3.92
C TYR A 178 10.17 -11.33 2.88
N LEU A 179 10.32 -12.29 1.96
CA LEU A 179 9.24 -12.70 1.06
C LEU A 179 8.04 -13.27 1.83
N LEU A 180 8.29 -14.13 2.83
CA LEU A 180 7.25 -14.64 3.74
C LEU A 180 6.56 -13.48 4.47
N THR A 181 7.31 -12.51 4.98
CA THR A 181 6.76 -11.31 5.63
C THR A 181 5.87 -10.51 4.68
N THR A 182 6.32 -10.29 3.44
CA THR A 182 5.56 -9.60 2.39
C THR A 182 4.25 -10.34 2.07
N LEU A 183 4.28 -11.66 1.91
CA LEU A 183 3.07 -12.48 1.72
C LEU A 183 2.14 -12.40 2.93
N GLY A 184 2.68 -12.46 4.15
CA GLY A 184 1.91 -12.29 5.38
C GLY A 184 1.17 -10.94 5.42
N LEU A 185 1.85 -9.86 5.02
CA LEU A 185 1.23 -8.54 4.92
C LEU A 185 0.17 -8.44 3.82
N ILE A 186 0.37 -9.07 2.66
CA ILE A 186 -0.63 -9.16 1.59
C ILE A 186 -1.85 -9.94 2.10
N CYS A 187 -1.65 -11.10 2.73
CA CYS A 187 -2.73 -11.90 3.30
C CYS A 187 -3.50 -11.15 4.37
N GLY A 188 -2.82 -10.49 5.32
CA GLY A 188 -3.47 -9.66 6.34
C GLY A 188 -4.21 -8.47 5.74
N SER A 189 -3.64 -7.85 4.71
CA SER A 189 -4.28 -6.73 4.01
C SER A 189 -5.51 -7.14 3.23
N THR A 190 -5.51 -8.36 2.72
CA THR A 190 -6.61 -9.00 1.98
C THR A 190 -7.52 -9.88 2.85
N GLY A 191 -7.36 -9.84 4.18
CA GLY A 191 -8.29 -10.48 5.14
C GLY A 191 -8.15 -11.99 5.29
N ARG A 192 -7.06 -12.57 4.78
CA ARG A 192 -6.67 -13.96 5.01
C ARG A 192 -5.77 -14.02 6.24
N PHE A 193 -6.36 -13.85 7.41
CA PHE A 193 -5.59 -13.66 8.64
C PHE A 193 -4.85 -14.94 9.07
N ASP A 194 -5.44 -16.12 8.85
CA ASP A 194 -4.80 -17.39 9.19
C ASP A 194 -3.54 -17.61 8.32
N ASP A 195 -3.67 -17.44 7.00
CA ASP A 195 -2.52 -17.48 6.08
C ASP A 195 -1.46 -16.42 6.44
N ALA A 196 -1.90 -15.23 6.87
CA ALA A 196 -1.00 -14.18 7.30
C ALA A 196 -0.18 -14.58 8.52
N GLU A 197 -0.82 -15.18 9.53
CA GLU A 197 -0.17 -15.71 10.72
C GLU A 197 0.80 -16.84 10.38
N ASP A 198 0.42 -17.76 9.49
CA ASP A 198 1.28 -18.87 9.05
C ASP A 198 2.55 -18.37 8.35
N TYR A 199 2.42 -17.38 7.47
CA TYR A 199 3.59 -16.79 6.81
C TYR A 199 4.49 -16.01 7.78
N LEU A 200 3.90 -15.24 8.70
CA LEU A 200 4.66 -14.48 9.71
C LEU A 200 5.27 -15.41 10.79
N ALA A 201 4.70 -16.57 11.05
CA ALA A 201 5.28 -17.60 11.91
C ALA A 201 6.53 -18.20 11.26
N GLN A 202 6.42 -18.62 10.00
CA GLN A 202 7.57 -19.14 9.23
C GLN A 202 8.70 -18.11 9.08
N ALA A 203 8.36 -16.83 8.89
CA ALA A 203 9.36 -15.77 8.89
C ALA A 203 10.06 -15.63 10.26
N GLY A 204 9.32 -15.79 11.35
CA GLY A 204 9.83 -15.77 12.73
C GLY A 204 10.78 -16.94 13.04
N ASP A 205 10.47 -18.14 12.56
CA ASP A 205 11.35 -19.31 12.70
C ASP A 205 12.73 -19.09 12.05
N LEU A 206 12.81 -18.24 11.03
CA LEU A 206 14.04 -17.94 10.29
C LEU A 206 14.77 -16.69 10.79
N LEU A 207 14.05 -15.64 11.19
CA LEU A 207 14.63 -14.35 11.62
C LEU A 207 14.77 -14.19 13.13
N GLY A 208 14.05 -15.01 13.91
CA GLY A 208 13.76 -14.83 15.32
C GLY A 208 12.49 -14.01 15.56
N ASP A 209 11.65 -14.48 16.50
CA ASP A 209 10.38 -13.83 16.86
C ASP A 209 10.54 -12.42 17.46
N GLU A 210 11.72 -12.11 18.02
CA GLU A 210 12.02 -10.83 18.67
C GLU A 210 12.33 -9.69 17.69
N GLN A 211 12.24 -9.94 16.37
CA GLN A 211 12.49 -8.90 15.38
C GLN A 211 11.36 -7.86 15.38
N PRO A 212 11.67 -6.57 15.62
CA PRO A 212 10.65 -5.56 15.85
C PRO A 212 9.76 -5.29 14.64
N GLN A 213 10.27 -5.44 13.41
CA GLN A 213 9.46 -5.35 12.20
C GLN A 213 8.42 -6.48 12.14
N LEU A 214 8.83 -7.71 12.47
CA LEU A 214 7.94 -8.86 12.49
C LEU A 214 6.85 -8.71 13.57
N ILE A 215 7.22 -8.25 14.77
CA ILE A 215 6.28 -7.93 15.85
C ILE A 215 5.26 -6.88 15.39
N ALA A 216 5.72 -5.78 14.77
CA ALA A 216 4.83 -4.74 14.24
C ALA A 216 3.90 -5.26 13.13
N HIS A 217 4.37 -6.17 12.27
CA HIS A 217 3.54 -6.80 11.24
C HIS A 217 2.49 -7.75 11.83
N ARG A 218 2.82 -8.52 12.87
CA ARG A 218 1.82 -9.29 13.64
C ARG A 218 0.81 -8.36 14.30
N GLY A 219 1.26 -7.23 14.85
CA GLY A 219 0.39 -6.18 15.39
C GLY A 219 -0.58 -5.63 14.34
N PHE A 220 -0.10 -5.43 13.10
CA PHE A 220 -0.94 -5.04 11.97
C PHE A 220 -2.00 -6.10 11.64
N VAL A 221 -1.62 -7.38 11.56
CA VAL A 221 -2.58 -8.47 11.29
C VAL A 221 -3.62 -8.57 12.41
N ALA A 222 -3.21 -8.52 13.68
CA ALA A 222 -4.11 -8.52 14.82
C ALA A 222 -5.09 -7.33 14.78
N MET A 223 -4.58 -6.12 14.49
CA MET A 223 -5.41 -4.93 14.34
C MET A 223 -6.44 -5.09 13.22
N ARG A 224 -6.04 -5.67 12.08
CA ARG A 224 -6.91 -5.93 10.93
C ARG A 224 -7.94 -7.02 11.18
N ARG A 225 -7.63 -8.02 12.02
CA ARG A 225 -8.58 -9.06 12.47
C ARG A 225 -9.57 -8.52 13.51
N GLY A 226 -9.24 -7.42 14.19
CA GLY A 226 -10.05 -6.82 15.25
C GLY A 226 -9.59 -7.19 16.66
N ASP A 227 -8.44 -7.86 16.79
CA ASP A 227 -7.82 -8.25 18.05
C ASP A 227 -7.04 -7.07 18.65
N PHE A 228 -7.75 -5.99 18.96
CA PHE A 228 -7.16 -4.69 19.30
C PHE A 228 -6.26 -4.72 20.55
N ALA A 229 -6.54 -5.59 21.52
CA ALA A 229 -5.70 -5.77 22.71
C ALA A 229 -4.34 -6.38 22.35
N VAL A 230 -4.34 -7.43 21.53
CA VAL A 230 -3.12 -8.08 21.03
C VAL A 230 -2.32 -7.11 20.17
N ALA A 231 -2.99 -6.36 19.30
CA ALA A 231 -2.35 -5.33 18.48
C ALA A 231 -1.65 -4.27 19.34
N GLU A 232 -2.28 -3.81 20.41
CA GLU A 232 -1.68 -2.84 21.32
C GLU A 232 -0.42 -3.36 22.00
N GLU A 233 -0.45 -4.60 22.50
CA GLU A 233 0.71 -5.23 23.15
C GLU A 233 1.88 -5.30 22.16
N LEU A 234 1.63 -5.83 20.96
CA LEU A 234 2.64 -5.99 19.91
C LEU A 234 3.21 -4.64 19.46
N TYR A 235 2.37 -3.63 19.21
CA TYR A 235 2.87 -2.31 18.81
C TYR A 235 3.61 -1.60 19.92
N THR A 236 3.25 -1.81 21.18
CA THR A 236 3.96 -1.25 22.34
C THR A 236 5.34 -1.88 22.49
N GLU A 237 5.43 -3.21 22.34
CA GLU A 237 6.68 -3.95 22.35
C GLU A 237 7.61 -3.51 21.21
N ALA A 238 7.09 -3.49 19.97
CA ALA A 238 7.85 -3.04 18.80
C ALA A 238 8.35 -1.60 18.95
N ALA A 239 7.49 -0.68 19.40
CA ALA A 239 7.85 0.71 19.66
C ALA A 239 9.02 0.83 20.64
N ALA A 240 8.98 0.10 21.75
CA ALA A 240 10.05 0.12 22.76
C ALA A 240 11.38 -0.38 22.19
N ILE A 241 11.36 -1.37 21.28
CA ILE A 241 12.57 -1.85 20.61
C ILE A 241 13.07 -0.81 19.59
N PHE A 242 12.19 -0.24 18.77
CA PHE A 242 12.57 0.78 17.79
C PHE A 242 13.14 2.05 18.44
N GLU A 243 12.59 2.46 19.58
CA GLU A 243 13.13 3.57 20.38
C GLU A 243 14.56 3.27 20.85
N ARG A 244 14.80 2.09 21.45
CA ARG A 244 16.16 1.67 21.87
C ARG A 244 17.14 1.58 20.72
N ARG A 245 16.69 1.13 19.55
CA ARG A 245 17.49 1.02 18.32
C ARG A 245 17.59 2.34 17.53
N ARG A 246 16.99 3.44 18.02
CA ARG A 246 16.98 4.76 17.38
C ARG A 246 16.47 4.72 15.93
N ARG A 247 15.32 4.07 15.75
CA ARG A 247 14.60 3.89 14.48
C ARG A 247 13.35 4.78 14.44
N PRO A 248 13.48 6.10 14.26
CA PRO A 248 12.37 7.05 14.42
C PRO A 248 11.24 6.82 13.42
N GLY A 249 11.55 6.48 12.17
CA GLY A 249 10.54 6.21 11.14
C GLY A 249 9.64 5.02 11.49
N ASP A 250 10.19 3.92 11.99
CA ASP A 250 9.40 2.75 12.38
C ASP A 250 8.68 2.96 13.71
N LEU A 251 9.31 3.68 14.65
CA LEU A 251 8.65 4.13 15.88
C LEU A 251 7.39 4.94 15.56
N ALA A 252 7.47 5.88 14.62
CA ALA A 252 6.32 6.69 14.19
C ALA A 252 5.18 5.86 13.61
N VAL A 253 5.48 4.74 12.92
CA VAL A 253 4.45 3.78 12.45
C VAL A 253 3.76 3.11 13.64
N CYS A 254 4.51 2.67 14.64
CA CYS A 254 3.92 2.10 15.86
C CYS A 254 3.11 3.15 16.65
N GLU A 255 3.57 4.39 16.74
CA GLU A 255 2.85 5.49 17.39
C GLU A 255 1.55 5.83 16.66
N GLN A 256 1.55 5.87 15.32
CA GLN A 256 0.33 6.05 14.52
C GLN A 256 -0.72 4.97 14.86
N ALA A 257 -0.31 3.69 14.86
CA ALA A 257 -1.19 2.58 15.16
C ALA A 257 -1.69 2.60 16.61
N ARG A 258 -0.82 2.93 17.59
CA ARG A 258 -1.21 3.08 18.99
C ARG A 258 -2.16 4.26 19.19
N GLY A 259 -1.95 5.38 18.50
CA GLY A 259 -2.86 6.52 18.50
C GLY A 259 -4.24 6.15 17.98
N LEU A 260 -4.29 5.31 16.93
CA LEU A 260 -5.54 4.76 16.40
C LEU A 260 -6.28 3.91 17.44
N LEU A 261 -5.56 3.00 18.11
CA LEU A 261 -6.10 2.14 19.15
C LEU A 261 -6.56 2.94 20.39
N ALA A 262 -5.87 4.03 20.73
CA ALA A 262 -6.27 4.95 21.80
C ALA A 262 -7.58 5.68 21.46
N ALA A 263 -7.73 6.16 20.21
CA ALA A 263 -8.96 6.79 19.75
C ALA A 263 -10.16 5.83 19.85
N ARG A 264 -9.98 4.57 19.42
CA ARG A 264 -11.02 3.54 19.53
C ARG A 264 -11.43 3.22 20.97
N ARG A 265 -10.53 3.39 21.94
CA ARG A 265 -10.80 3.20 23.36
C ARG A 265 -11.41 4.43 24.04
N GLY A 266 -11.60 5.52 23.31
CA GLY A 266 -12.14 6.75 23.84
C GLY A 266 -11.13 7.58 24.63
N ASP A 267 -9.83 7.45 24.32
CA ASP A 267 -8.77 8.33 24.83
C ASP A 267 -8.30 9.29 23.70
N PRO A 268 -9.06 10.36 23.42
CA PRO A 268 -8.73 11.30 22.35
C PRO A 268 -7.47 12.13 22.65
N ALA A 269 -7.08 12.27 23.91
CA ALA A 269 -5.88 13.02 24.29
C ALA A 269 -4.63 12.24 23.91
N LEU A 270 -4.52 10.99 24.37
CA LEU A 270 -3.42 10.11 23.99
C LEU A 270 -3.36 9.88 22.47
N ALA A 271 -4.52 9.73 21.84
CA ALA A 271 -4.60 9.57 20.39
C ALA A 271 -4.03 10.77 19.64
N ALA A 272 -4.41 11.99 20.04
CA ALA A 272 -3.92 13.21 19.42
C ALA A 272 -2.41 13.39 19.62
N ASP A 273 -1.89 13.10 20.81
CA ASP A 273 -0.46 13.21 21.12
C ASP A 273 0.37 12.24 20.27
N LEU A 274 0.00 10.96 20.23
CA LEU A 274 0.70 9.93 19.46
C LEU A 274 0.64 10.20 17.95
N MET A 275 -0.52 10.58 17.41
CA MET A 275 -0.66 10.88 15.99
C MET A 275 0.08 12.16 15.59
N SER A 276 0.10 13.20 16.45
CA SER A 276 0.85 14.43 16.17
C SER A 276 2.35 14.20 16.20
N SER A 277 2.85 13.40 17.16
CA SER A 277 4.25 12.95 17.21
C SER A 277 4.65 12.22 15.93
N SER A 278 3.85 11.20 15.56
CA SER A 278 4.06 10.41 14.35
C SER A 278 4.05 11.25 13.07
N LEU A 279 3.09 12.18 12.93
CA LEU A 279 3.01 13.09 11.79
C LEU A 279 4.27 13.95 11.67
N ALA A 280 4.70 14.57 12.77
CA ALA A 280 5.89 15.42 12.79
C ALA A 280 7.17 14.63 12.45
N GLU A 281 7.25 13.35 12.84
CA GLU A 281 8.35 12.47 12.48
C GLU A 281 8.36 12.16 10.98
N PHE A 282 7.21 11.78 10.41
CA PHE A 282 7.09 11.50 8.98
C PHE A 282 7.43 12.73 8.13
N GLU A 283 6.96 13.92 8.52
CA GLU A 283 7.28 15.17 7.83
C GLU A 283 8.78 15.49 7.88
N ARG A 284 9.41 15.33 9.05
CA ARG A 284 10.85 15.58 9.23
C ARG A 284 11.70 14.68 8.34
N HIS A 285 11.29 13.44 8.14
CA HIS A 285 11.99 12.45 7.33
C HIS A 285 11.53 12.39 5.85
N GLY A 286 10.63 13.27 5.43
CA GLY A 286 10.14 13.30 4.05
C GLY A 286 9.28 12.09 3.65
N LEU A 287 8.76 11.36 4.63
CA LEU A 287 7.85 10.21 4.44
C LEU A 287 6.42 10.71 4.15
N ALA A 288 6.27 11.42 3.03
CA ALA A 288 5.07 12.20 2.71
C ALA A 288 3.78 11.37 2.68
N VAL A 289 3.84 10.14 2.16
CA VAL A 289 2.66 9.25 2.10
C VAL A 289 2.23 8.84 3.51
N ALA A 290 3.18 8.46 4.37
CA ALA A 290 2.86 8.11 5.76
C ALA A 290 2.34 9.33 6.56
N ALA A 291 2.88 10.52 6.29
CA ALA A 291 2.34 11.78 6.83
C ALA A 291 0.89 12.03 6.38
N ALA A 292 0.59 11.83 5.09
CA ALA A 292 -0.77 11.96 4.56
C ALA A 292 -1.75 10.95 5.18
N ASP A 293 -1.29 9.71 5.42
CA ASP A 293 -2.06 8.69 6.13
C ASP A 293 -2.41 9.15 7.55
N THR A 294 -1.43 9.65 8.31
CA THR A 294 -1.67 10.20 9.65
C THR A 294 -2.58 11.43 9.62
N ALA A 295 -2.41 12.32 8.65
CA ALA A 295 -3.26 13.50 8.48
C ALA A 295 -4.71 13.11 8.22
N LEU A 296 -4.97 12.05 7.43
CA LEU A 296 -6.32 11.54 7.18
C LEU A 296 -6.96 10.96 8.46
N LEU A 297 -6.19 10.28 9.31
CA LEU A 297 -6.66 9.82 10.61
C LEU A 297 -7.01 10.99 11.54
N LEU A 298 -6.15 12.02 11.60
CA LEU A 298 -6.40 13.24 12.37
C LEU A 298 -7.62 14.01 11.84
N SER A 299 -7.84 14.02 10.52
CA SER A 299 -9.03 14.61 9.88
C SER A 299 -10.31 13.96 10.41
N GLN A 300 -10.33 12.62 10.51
CA GLN A 300 -11.48 11.88 11.02
C GLN A 300 -11.74 12.17 12.50
N GLN A 301 -10.68 12.34 13.30
CA GLN A 301 -10.82 12.75 14.70
C GLN A 301 -11.32 14.20 14.83
N ALA A 302 -10.82 15.12 13.99
CA ALA A 302 -11.30 16.50 13.95
C ALA A 302 -12.80 16.54 13.66
N TYR A 303 -13.25 15.72 12.71
CA TYR A 303 -14.66 15.53 12.42
C TYR A 303 -15.46 15.01 13.63
N GLY A 304 -14.96 13.99 14.34
CA GLY A 304 -15.59 13.48 15.58
C GLY A 304 -15.73 14.53 16.69
N ARG A 305 -14.82 15.52 16.74
CA ARG A 305 -14.90 16.69 17.64
C ARG A 305 -15.79 17.82 17.13
N GLY A 306 -16.28 17.74 15.89
CA GLY A 306 -17.04 18.79 15.23
C GLY A 306 -16.20 19.91 14.61
N ASP A 307 -14.88 19.75 14.52
CA ASP A 307 -13.97 20.71 13.89
C ASP A 307 -13.90 20.46 12.38
N ILE A 308 -14.90 20.97 11.67
CA ILE A 308 -15.06 20.78 10.22
C ILE A 308 -13.96 21.48 9.43
N ALA A 309 -13.47 22.62 9.92
CA ALA A 309 -12.42 23.38 9.25
C ALA A 309 -11.09 22.60 9.26
N GLU A 310 -10.72 22.04 10.41
CA GLU A 310 -9.51 21.25 10.54
C GLU A 310 -9.61 19.90 9.80
N MET A 311 -10.78 19.25 9.83
CA MET A 311 -11.06 18.07 9.00
C MET A 311 -10.80 18.37 7.52
N ALA A 312 -11.42 19.42 6.97
CA ALA A 312 -11.30 19.76 5.55
C ALA A 312 -9.84 20.07 5.17
N ARG A 313 -9.14 20.83 6.00
CA ARG A 313 -7.72 21.16 5.78
C ARG A 313 -6.84 19.90 5.71
N LEU A 314 -7.02 18.99 6.67
CA LEU A 314 -6.23 17.76 6.76
C LEU A 314 -6.55 16.77 5.63
N SER A 315 -7.83 16.60 5.26
CA SER A 315 -8.21 15.72 4.15
C SER A 315 -7.75 16.26 2.81
N GLU A 316 -7.83 17.57 2.57
CA GLU A 316 -7.31 18.22 1.36
C GLU A 316 -5.79 18.09 1.25
N GLN A 317 -5.06 18.32 2.35
CA GLN A 317 -3.61 18.14 2.39
C GLN A 317 -3.21 16.69 2.08
N ALA A 318 -3.86 15.71 2.70
CA ALA A 318 -3.61 14.30 2.45
C ALA A 318 -3.91 13.93 0.99
N ARG A 319 -5.05 14.37 0.47
CA ARG A 319 -5.45 14.14 -0.93
C ARG A 319 -4.44 14.70 -1.93
N ALA A 320 -3.96 15.93 -1.71
CA ALA A 320 -2.99 16.56 -2.59
C ALA A 320 -1.66 15.76 -2.65
N VAL A 321 -1.22 15.22 -1.50
CA VAL A 321 -0.06 14.32 -1.47
C VAL A 321 -0.35 13.07 -2.29
N TYR A 322 -1.45 12.36 -2.06
CA TYR A 322 -1.78 11.16 -2.81
C TYR A 322 -1.84 11.40 -4.32
N GLU A 323 -2.47 12.50 -4.75
CA GLU A 323 -2.57 12.86 -6.17
C GLU A 323 -1.20 13.12 -6.79
N SER A 324 -0.33 13.87 -6.10
CA SER A 324 1.04 14.14 -6.58
C SER A 324 1.89 12.87 -6.71
N ARG A 325 1.55 11.81 -5.98
CA ARG A 325 2.25 10.52 -5.97
C ARG A 325 1.55 9.45 -6.83
N GLY A 326 0.46 9.79 -7.50
CA GLY A 326 -0.32 8.84 -8.30
C GLY A 326 -1.03 7.76 -7.49
N LEU A 327 -1.25 7.98 -6.19
CA LEU A 327 -1.96 7.07 -5.28
C LEU A 327 -3.48 7.29 -5.38
N TYR A 328 -4.04 7.08 -6.57
CA TYR A 328 -5.43 7.43 -6.88
C TYR A 328 -6.48 6.61 -6.11
N GLU A 329 -6.11 5.42 -5.62
CA GLU A 329 -6.93 4.66 -4.66
C GLU A 329 -7.17 5.45 -3.38
N ARG A 330 -6.09 5.97 -2.77
CA ARG A 330 -6.15 6.79 -1.56
C ARG A 330 -6.90 8.11 -1.81
N CYS A 331 -6.78 8.67 -3.01
CA CYS A 331 -7.61 9.81 -3.44
C CYS A 331 -9.12 9.47 -3.41
N ALA A 332 -9.53 8.32 -3.98
CA ALA A 332 -10.93 7.90 -4.00
C ALA A 332 -11.47 7.62 -2.60
N GLN A 333 -10.68 6.98 -1.74
CA GLN A 333 -11.02 6.77 -0.33
C GLN A 333 -11.17 8.10 0.43
N THR A 334 -10.28 9.06 0.18
CA THR A 334 -10.35 10.39 0.81
C THR A 334 -11.59 11.16 0.37
N ASP A 335 -11.95 11.10 -0.91
CA ASP A 335 -13.17 11.71 -1.44
C ASP A 335 -14.43 11.06 -0.88
N PHE A 336 -14.43 9.72 -0.76
CA PHE A 336 -15.51 8.97 -0.12
C PHE A 336 -15.70 9.39 1.36
N LEU A 337 -14.61 9.43 2.14
CA LEU A 337 -14.64 9.85 3.54
C LEU A 337 -15.12 11.30 3.72
N THR A 338 -14.67 12.19 2.83
CA THR A 338 -15.10 13.59 2.83
C THR A 338 -16.58 13.71 2.52
N ALA A 339 -17.08 12.98 1.51
CA ALA A 339 -18.50 12.96 1.18
C ALA A 339 -19.36 12.37 2.30
N ALA A 340 -18.89 11.32 2.97
CA ALA A 340 -19.58 10.71 4.12
C ALA A 340 -19.70 11.71 5.28
N SER A 341 -18.63 12.46 5.55
CA SER A 341 -18.60 13.50 6.59
C SER A 341 -19.60 14.64 6.29
N ILE A 342 -19.73 15.03 5.02
CA ILE A 342 -20.74 16.01 4.60
C ILE A 342 -22.16 15.45 4.80
N GLU A 343 -22.42 14.20 4.40
CA GLU A 343 -23.74 13.55 4.52
C GLU A 343 -24.22 13.43 5.97
N GLU A 344 -23.34 13.04 6.88
CA GLU A 344 -23.70 12.92 8.28
C GLU A 344 -23.87 14.32 8.92
N GLY A 345 -23.07 15.30 8.50
CA GLY A 345 -23.31 16.71 8.84
C GLY A 345 -24.70 17.17 8.40
N LEU A 346 -25.13 16.80 7.18
CA LEU A 346 -26.46 17.10 6.64
C LEU A 346 -27.57 16.42 7.46
N THR A 347 -27.29 15.28 8.06
CA THR A 347 -28.24 14.57 8.93
C THR A 347 -28.35 15.19 10.32
N ARG A 348 -27.24 15.75 10.85
CA ARG A 348 -27.19 16.37 12.19
C ARG A 348 -27.62 17.83 12.23
N SER A 349 -27.59 18.54 11.09
CA SER A 349 -27.93 19.96 10.97
C SER A 349 -28.77 20.23 9.72
N ALA A 350 -29.77 21.11 9.83
CA ALA A 350 -30.39 21.71 8.65
C ALA A 350 -29.42 22.77 8.10
N TYR A 351 -28.67 22.44 7.06
CA TYR A 351 -27.80 23.36 6.30
C TYR A 351 -28.55 24.60 5.77
N GLY A 352 -29.86 24.68 5.98
CA GLY A 352 -30.71 25.81 5.60
C GLY A 352 -30.63 26.00 4.09
N GLU A 353 -30.32 27.22 3.67
CA GLU A 353 -30.18 27.58 2.26
C GLU A 353 -28.96 26.92 1.57
N HIS A 354 -27.99 26.39 2.33
CA HIS A 354 -26.78 25.76 1.79
C HIS A 354 -26.91 24.24 1.60
N GLU A 355 -28.07 23.65 1.93
CA GLU A 355 -28.27 22.20 1.88
C GLU A 355 -28.10 21.64 0.46
N ALA A 356 -28.72 22.30 -0.52
CA ALA A 356 -28.62 21.89 -1.92
C ALA A 356 -27.16 21.90 -2.42
N ALA A 357 -26.41 22.96 -2.10
CA ALA A 357 -25.01 23.08 -2.49
C ALA A 357 -24.12 22.03 -1.82
N ALA A 358 -24.39 21.70 -0.56
CA ALA A 358 -23.66 20.67 0.18
C ALA A 358 -23.97 19.26 -0.36
N VAL A 359 -25.22 18.96 -0.69
CA VAL A 359 -25.62 17.70 -1.35
C VAL A 359 -24.94 17.56 -2.71
N ASP A 360 -24.93 18.62 -3.52
CA ASP A 360 -24.28 18.63 -4.83
C ASP A 360 -22.77 18.41 -4.71
N SER A 361 -22.13 19.06 -3.73
CA SER A 361 -20.70 18.88 -3.45
C SER A 361 -20.38 17.45 -2.99
N ALA A 362 -21.22 16.87 -2.12
CA ALA A 362 -21.07 15.50 -1.67
C ALA A 362 -21.24 14.50 -2.82
N LEU A 363 -22.22 14.69 -3.71
CA LEU A 363 -22.42 13.83 -4.90
C LEU A 363 -21.25 13.89 -5.87
N ALA A 364 -20.69 15.09 -6.09
CA ALA A 364 -19.53 15.30 -6.95
C ALA A 364 -18.26 14.57 -6.46
N LEU A 365 -18.21 14.18 -5.19
CA LEU A 365 -17.16 13.35 -4.61
C LEU A 365 -17.58 11.87 -4.53
N ALA A 366 -18.77 11.60 -3.98
CA ALA A 366 -19.25 10.26 -3.67
C ALA A 366 -19.42 9.38 -4.92
N ILE A 367 -20.08 9.88 -5.98
CA ILE A 367 -20.35 9.04 -7.16
C ILE A 367 -19.04 8.68 -7.87
N PRO A 368 -18.14 9.63 -8.21
CA PRO A 368 -16.87 9.28 -8.82
C PRO A 368 -16.04 8.33 -7.95
N ALA A 369 -15.99 8.56 -6.63
CA ALA A 369 -15.28 7.68 -5.71
C ALA A 369 -15.86 6.26 -5.71
N ALA A 370 -17.18 6.11 -5.62
CA ALA A 370 -17.85 4.81 -5.66
C ALA A 370 -17.57 4.06 -6.97
N LEU A 371 -17.65 4.75 -8.11
CA LEU A 371 -17.34 4.18 -9.42
C LEU A 371 -15.87 3.72 -9.52
N ALA A 372 -14.94 4.51 -8.97
CA ALA A 372 -13.53 4.17 -8.97
C ALA A 372 -13.21 2.98 -8.05
N LEU A 373 -13.74 2.99 -6.82
CA LEU A 373 -13.55 1.91 -5.84
C LEU A 373 -14.14 0.59 -6.35
N GLU A 374 -15.27 0.63 -7.05
CA GLU A 374 -15.84 -0.56 -7.70
C GLU A 374 -14.96 -1.04 -8.86
N ALA A 375 -14.39 -0.14 -9.65
CA ALA A 375 -13.44 -0.51 -10.70
C ALA A 375 -12.14 -1.09 -10.12
N MET A 376 -11.61 -0.56 -9.00
CA MET A 376 -10.45 -1.11 -8.26
C MET A 376 -10.71 -2.56 -7.87
N ARG A 377 -11.95 -2.87 -7.46
CA ARG A 377 -12.33 -4.23 -7.08
C ARG A 377 -12.07 -5.23 -8.21
N CYS A 378 -12.15 -4.82 -9.48
CA CYS A 378 -11.93 -5.74 -10.60
C CYS A 378 -10.45 -6.08 -10.84
N ASP A 379 -9.51 -5.31 -10.26
CA ASP A 379 -8.06 -5.52 -10.46
C ASP A 379 -7.51 -6.66 -9.58
N PHE A 380 -8.24 -7.07 -8.55
CA PHE A 380 -7.79 -8.14 -7.65
C PHE A 380 -7.87 -9.52 -8.31
N ALA A 381 -6.72 -10.21 -8.35
CA ALA A 381 -6.60 -11.56 -8.90
C ALA A 381 -7.42 -12.59 -8.12
N SER A 382 -7.36 -12.58 -6.79
CA SER A 382 -8.11 -13.51 -5.95
C SER A 382 -9.52 -12.99 -5.70
N GLY A 383 -10.50 -13.89 -5.76
CA GLY A 383 -11.87 -13.52 -5.45
C GLY A 383 -12.08 -13.19 -3.96
N HIS A 384 -11.26 -13.75 -3.08
CA HIS A 384 -11.23 -13.35 -1.66
C HIS A 384 -10.91 -11.86 -1.49
N ALA A 385 -9.84 -11.35 -2.13
CA ALA A 385 -9.50 -9.93 -2.06
C ALA A 385 -10.60 -9.05 -2.69
N ARG A 386 -11.23 -9.51 -3.78
CA ARG A 386 -12.42 -8.85 -4.36
C ARG A 386 -13.57 -8.75 -3.36
N ARG A 387 -13.84 -9.84 -2.61
CA ARG A 387 -14.91 -9.90 -1.62
C ARG A 387 -14.62 -8.99 -0.43
N GLN A 388 -13.38 -8.92 0.05
CA GLN A 388 -13.06 -8.03 1.16
C GLN A 388 -13.16 -6.55 0.76
N TRP A 389 -12.70 -6.22 -0.45
CA TRP A 389 -12.82 -4.87 -1.00
C TRP A 389 -14.28 -4.46 -1.27
N LEU A 390 -15.15 -5.44 -1.56
CA LEU A 390 -16.57 -5.22 -1.84
C LEU A 390 -17.25 -4.42 -0.73
N ALA A 391 -16.94 -4.65 0.54
CA ALA A 391 -17.58 -3.93 1.64
C ALA A 391 -17.34 -2.41 1.56
N LEU A 392 -16.13 -1.98 1.20
CA LEU A 392 -15.79 -0.56 1.02
C LEU A 392 -16.50 0.01 -0.22
N ALA A 393 -16.45 -0.70 -1.35
CA ALA A 393 -17.10 -0.28 -2.58
C ALA A 393 -18.62 -0.16 -2.41
N GLU A 394 -19.24 -1.12 -1.71
CA GLU A 394 -20.66 -1.10 -1.39
C GLU A 394 -21.04 0.10 -0.53
N GLU A 395 -20.24 0.45 0.49
CA GLU A 395 -20.58 1.61 1.32
C GLU A 395 -20.47 2.92 0.53
N ALA A 396 -19.49 3.04 -0.36
CA ALA A 396 -19.39 4.18 -1.27
C ALA A 396 -20.62 4.29 -2.19
N VAL A 397 -21.10 3.15 -2.72
CA VAL A 397 -22.33 3.11 -3.52
C VAL A 397 -23.56 3.46 -2.69
N ARG A 398 -23.69 2.93 -1.46
CA ARG A 398 -24.81 3.26 -0.56
C ARG A 398 -24.85 4.75 -0.24
N LEU A 399 -23.69 5.35 0.03
CA LEU A 399 -23.58 6.79 0.24
C LEU A 399 -24.07 7.58 -0.99
N ALA A 400 -23.66 7.19 -2.19
CA ALA A 400 -24.13 7.81 -3.44
C ALA A 400 -25.66 7.73 -3.57
N PHE A 401 -26.27 6.58 -3.26
CA PHE A 401 -27.73 6.43 -3.25
C PHE A 401 -28.41 7.31 -2.21
N ARG A 402 -27.91 7.35 -0.96
CA ARG A 402 -28.47 8.20 0.10
C ARG A 402 -28.46 9.68 -0.30
N LEU A 403 -27.34 10.14 -0.87
CA LEU A 403 -27.19 11.51 -1.36
C LEU A 403 -28.11 11.81 -2.56
N ALA A 404 -28.26 10.87 -3.51
CA ALA A 404 -29.14 11.03 -4.66
C ALA A 404 -30.62 11.09 -4.26
N VAL A 405 -31.02 10.27 -3.28
CA VAL A 405 -32.36 10.34 -2.67
C VAL A 405 -32.57 11.69 -1.99
N ARG A 406 -31.59 12.17 -1.23
CA ARG A 406 -31.67 13.46 -0.55
C ARG A 406 -31.76 14.64 -1.53
N ARG A 407 -31.07 14.57 -2.66
CA ARG A 407 -31.18 15.57 -3.74
C ARG A 407 -32.56 15.60 -4.40
N GLY A 408 -33.29 14.47 -4.37
CA GLY A 408 -34.59 14.35 -5.02
C GLY A 408 -34.50 14.26 -6.55
N ASP A 409 -33.42 13.69 -7.08
CA ASP A 409 -33.19 13.54 -8.53
C ASP A 409 -33.55 12.10 -9.00
N PRO A 410 -34.76 11.86 -9.53
CA PRO A 410 -35.18 10.54 -9.97
C PRO A 410 -34.41 10.05 -11.20
N GLY A 411 -33.88 10.95 -12.02
CA GLY A 411 -33.08 10.59 -13.19
C GLY A 411 -31.73 10.02 -12.78
N LEU A 412 -31.06 10.67 -11.82
CA LEU A 412 -29.82 10.18 -11.24
C LEU A 412 -30.02 8.84 -10.51
N LEU A 413 -31.09 8.70 -9.74
CA LEU A 413 -31.40 7.42 -9.08
C LEU A 413 -31.60 6.29 -10.09
N PHE A 414 -32.33 6.55 -11.17
CA PHE A 414 -32.52 5.59 -12.25
C PHE A 414 -31.18 5.19 -12.88
N GLU A 415 -30.33 6.16 -13.20
CA GLU A 415 -28.99 5.88 -13.76
C GLU A 415 -28.09 5.09 -12.81
N LEU A 416 -28.13 5.34 -11.50
CA LEU A 416 -27.40 4.58 -10.49
C LEU A 416 -27.88 3.12 -10.39
N VAL A 417 -29.20 2.90 -10.45
CA VAL A 417 -29.79 1.55 -10.44
C VAL A 417 -29.38 0.78 -11.69
N GLU A 418 -29.56 1.39 -12.87
CA GLU A 418 -29.22 0.77 -14.15
C GLU A 418 -27.73 0.41 -14.22
N PHE A 419 -26.86 1.33 -13.78
CA PHE A 419 -25.42 1.05 -13.69
C PHE A 419 -25.10 -0.11 -12.74
N ARG A 420 -25.74 -0.17 -11.57
CA ARG A 420 -25.49 -1.23 -10.58
C ARG A 420 -26.01 -2.60 -11.03
N CYS A 421 -27.09 -2.62 -11.81
CA CYS A 421 -27.72 -3.83 -12.35
C CYS A 421 -27.00 -4.39 -13.59
N ALA A 422 -26.23 -3.58 -14.32
CA ALA A 422 -25.50 -4.00 -15.51
C ALA A 422 -24.46 -5.10 -15.27
N GLY A 423 -24.08 -5.34 -14.01
CA GLY A 423 -23.20 -6.44 -13.61
C GLY A 423 -21.75 -6.26 -14.07
N VAL A 424 -20.91 -7.22 -13.70
CA VAL A 424 -19.49 -7.28 -14.09
C VAL A 424 -19.27 -8.55 -14.90
N PRO A 425 -18.85 -8.46 -16.18
CA PRO A 425 -18.61 -9.63 -17.01
C PRO A 425 -17.32 -10.36 -16.60
N LEU A 426 -17.31 -11.68 -16.80
CA LEU A 426 -16.10 -12.51 -16.68
C LEU A 426 -15.10 -12.14 -17.77
N ASP A 427 -13.82 -12.00 -17.41
CA ASP A 427 -12.76 -11.84 -18.41
C ASP A 427 -12.47 -13.18 -19.07
N ARG A 428 -13.06 -13.42 -20.25
CA ARG A 428 -12.91 -14.67 -21.00
C ARG A 428 -11.54 -14.85 -21.65
N ALA A 429 -10.67 -13.84 -21.62
CA ALA A 429 -9.33 -13.88 -22.21
C ALA A 429 -8.24 -14.30 -21.19
N ALA A 430 -8.52 -14.17 -19.89
CA ALA A 430 -7.62 -14.60 -18.82
C ALA A 430 -7.94 -16.03 -18.38
N GLY A 431 -7.19 -17.00 -18.89
CA GLY A 431 -7.38 -18.43 -18.67
C GLY A 431 -7.32 -18.89 -17.22
N GLU A 432 -7.88 -20.09 -17.00
CA GLU A 432 -8.01 -20.86 -15.76
C GLU A 432 -6.77 -20.80 -14.85
N ILE A 433 -6.96 -20.44 -13.58
CA ILE A 433 -5.96 -20.62 -12.52
C ILE A 433 -6.36 -21.88 -11.74
N GLY A 434 -5.40 -22.80 -11.58
CA GLY A 434 -5.60 -24.12 -10.99
C GLY A 434 -6.24 -24.09 -9.60
N ALA A 435 -7.12 -25.07 -9.36
CA ALA A 435 -7.88 -25.25 -8.13
C ALA A 435 -7.01 -25.17 -6.86
N SER A 436 -7.26 -24.16 -6.03
CA SER A 436 -6.88 -24.17 -4.61
C SER A 436 -8.12 -24.49 -3.76
N ALA A 437 -7.90 -25.24 -2.69
CA ALA A 437 -8.91 -25.99 -1.94
C ALA A 437 -10.07 -25.15 -1.38
N ALA A 438 -11.25 -25.78 -1.32
CA ALA A 438 -12.54 -25.20 -0.94
C ALA A 438 -12.56 -24.59 0.48
N PRO A 439 -13.28 -23.47 0.70
CA PRO A 439 -13.47 -22.91 2.03
C PRO A 439 -14.59 -23.64 2.80
N PRO A 440 -14.47 -23.85 4.12
CA PRO A 440 -15.60 -24.24 4.96
C PRO A 440 -16.53 -23.06 5.27
N ASP A 441 -17.82 -23.38 5.37
CA ASP A 441 -18.93 -22.50 5.68
C ASP A 441 -18.75 -21.77 7.03
N GLY A 442 -18.93 -20.45 7.02
CA GLY A 442 -18.94 -19.63 8.23
C GLY A 442 -19.33 -18.21 7.90
N ALA A 443 -20.52 -17.78 8.34
CA ALA A 443 -21.00 -16.42 8.21
C ALA A 443 -20.09 -15.46 9.02
N VAL A 444 -19.36 -14.58 8.33
CA VAL A 444 -18.49 -13.57 8.95
C VAL A 444 -19.07 -12.18 8.72
N LYS A 445 -19.26 -11.44 9.82
CA LYS A 445 -19.58 -10.00 9.83
C LYS A 445 -18.39 -9.23 9.26
N LEU A 446 -18.65 -8.45 8.21
CA LEU A 446 -17.70 -7.57 7.54
C LEU A 446 -17.82 -6.13 8.04
N LEU A 447 -16.69 -5.51 8.37
CA LEU A 447 -16.43 -4.08 8.21
C LEU A 447 -14.91 -3.90 8.01
N PRO A 448 -14.45 -3.02 7.11
CA PRO A 448 -13.15 -2.41 7.24
C PRO A 448 -13.26 -1.27 8.25
N ASP A 449 -12.95 -1.54 9.51
CA ASP A 449 -12.55 -0.50 10.44
C ASP A 449 -11.14 -0.03 10.06
N ASN A 450 -11.05 0.85 9.06
CA ASN A 450 -10.07 1.94 9.18
C ASN A 450 -10.34 2.55 10.55
N GLY A 451 -9.33 2.87 11.35
CA GLY A 451 -9.57 3.29 12.74
C GLY A 451 -10.20 4.68 12.91
N THR A 452 -11.21 5.01 12.11
CA THR A 452 -12.31 5.88 12.47
C THR A 452 -13.15 5.23 13.56
N ALA A 453 -12.98 5.67 14.80
CA ALA A 453 -14.07 5.63 15.76
C ALA A 453 -14.58 7.06 15.97
N ALA A 454 -15.76 7.36 15.40
CA ALA A 454 -16.92 7.81 16.16
C ALA A 454 -18.01 8.38 15.22
N THR A 455 -19.01 7.56 14.91
CA THR A 455 -20.40 7.88 15.30
C THR A 455 -21.29 6.64 15.26
N THR A 456 -21.95 6.40 16.37
CA THR A 456 -23.11 5.53 16.54
C THR A 456 -24.19 5.82 15.52
N LEU A 457 -24.50 4.85 14.65
CA LEU A 457 -25.81 4.69 14.04
C LEU A 457 -26.38 3.35 14.51
N SER A 458 -27.48 3.45 15.26
CA SER A 458 -28.19 2.33 15.87
C SER A 458 -28.45 1.20 14.87
N ALA A 459 -28.10 -0.01 15.31
CA ALA A 459 -28.56 -1.25 14.72
C ALA A 459 -30.09 -1.33 14.82
N THR A 460 -30.77 -1.11 13.70
CA THR A 460 -32.16 -1.58 13.52
C THR A 460 -32.39 -1.95 12.06
N THR A 461 -32.49 -3.27 11.85
CA THR A 461 -33.26 -3.98 10.83
C THR A 461 -33.15 -3.53 9.38
N LEU A 462 -32.39 -4.27 8.57
CA LEU A 462 -32.83 -4.63 7.22
C LEU A 462 -32.45 -6.08 6.88
N SER A 463 -33.50 -6.86 6.63
CA SER A 463 -33.51 -8.24 6.19
C SER A 463 -32.81 -8.41 4.85
N GLU A 464 -32.22 -9.58 4.65
CA GLU A 464 -31.68 -10.08 3.39
C GLU A 464 -32.68 -9.91 2.24
N THR A 465 -32.29 -9.12 1.24
CA THR A 465 -32.71 -9.30 -0.15
C THR A 465 -31.56 -8.87 -1.05
N ALA A 466 -30.62 -9.79 -1.29
CA ALA A 466 -29.61 -9.66 -2.33
C ALA A 466 -30.28 -9.93 -3.69
N LEU A 467 -30.59 -8.88 -4.46
CA LEU A 467 -30.91 -9.00 -5.88
C LEU A 467 -29.72 -8.52 -6.71
N SER A 468 -29.22 -9.41 -7.57
CA SER A 468 -28.10 -9.27 -8.53
C SER A 468 -26.66 -9.23 -7.95
N GLY A 469 -26.17 -10.40 -7.52
CA GLY A 469 -24.76 -10.69 -7.22
C GLY A 469 -24.29 -12.11 -7.62
N ALA A 470 -25.23 -13.00 -7.97
CA ALA A 470 -24.99 -14.44 -8.03
C ALA A 470 -23.91 -14.91 -9.02
N VAL A 471 -23.64 -14.17 -10.11
CA VAL A 471 -22.60 -14.57 -11.08
C VAL A 471 -21.21 -14.05 -10.68
N ALA A 472 -21.14 -12.88 -10.03
CA ALA A 472 -19.88 -12.35 -9.49
C ALA A 472 -19.46 -13.14 -8.23
N ASP A 473 -20.41 -13.58 -7.40
CA ASP A 473 -20.13 -14.36 -6.19
C ASP A 473 -19.59 -15.77 -6.49
N VAL A 474 -20.03 -16.40 -7.59
CA VAL A 474 -19.49 -17.69 -8.07
C VAL A 474 -18.10 -17.51 -8.71
N ALA A 475 -17.85 -16.39 -9.39
CA ALA A 475 -16.52 -16.06 -9.90
C ALA A 475 -15.51 -15.68 -8.79
N VAL A 476 -16.03 -15.26 -7.63
CA VAL A 476 -15.27 -14.89 -6.43
C VAL A 476 -14.73 -16.13 -5.68
N SER A 477 -15.35 -17.31 -5.82
CA SER A 477 -14.81 -18.54 -5.22
C SER A 477 -13.72 -19.22 -6.07
N GLU A 478 -13.69 -18.97 -7.39
CA GLU A 478 -12.85 -19.71 -8.35
C GLU A 478 -11.61 -18.92 -8.86
N GLY A 479 -11.30 -17.73 -8.31
CA GLY A 479 -10.11 -16.97 -8.74
C GLY A 479 -10.15 -16.42 -10.18
N LEU A 480 -11.33 -16.36 -10.81
CA LEU A 480 -11.50 -15.87 -12.18
C LEU A 480 -11.32 -14.35 -12.24
N ARG A 481 -10.57 -13.86 -13.24
CA ARG A 481 -10.43 -12.42 -13.50
C ARG A 481 -11.75 -11.84 -14.02
N VAL A 482 -12.01 -10.58 -13.67
CA VAL A 482 -13.24 -9.87 -14.03
C VAL A 482 -12.89 -8.56 -14.71
N ALA A 483 -13.67 -8.16 -15.71
CA ALA A 483 -13.50 -6.85 -16.35
C ALA A 483 -14.22 -5.75 -15.56
N PRO A 484 -13.92 -4.46 -15.77
CA PRO A 484 -14.75 -3.38 -15.24
C PRO A 484 -16.21 -3.47 -15.74
N PRO A 485 -17.19 -2.87 -15.04
CA PRO A 485 -18.58 -2.82 -15.48
C PRO A 485 -18.73 -2.26 -16.92
N PRO A 486 -19.70 -2.73 -17.72
CA PRO A 486 -19.91 -2.21 -19.06
C PRO A 486 -20.49 -0.78 -19.04
N GLN A 487 -20.41 -0.09 -20.18
CA GLN A 487 -21.14 1.17 -20.37
C GLN A 487 -22.63 0.90 -20.52
N VAL A 488 -23.46 1.54 -19.70
CA VAL A 488 -24.92 1.40 -19.76
C VAL A 488 -25.51 2.48 -20.67
N LEU A 489 -26.18 2.09 -21.74
CA LEU A 489 -26.90 2.97 -22.65
C LEU A 489 -28.34 3.16 -22.16
N MET A 490 -28.75 4.40 -21.87
CA MET A 490 -30.08 4.75 -21.38
C MET A 490 -31.19 4.56 -22.42
N SER A 491 -30.82 4.42 -23.68
CA SER A 491 -31.66 3.97 -24.78
C SER A 491 -30.74 3.53 -25.92
N PRO A 492 -31.02 2.39 -26.60
CA PRO A 492 -30.22 1.89 -27.71
C PRO A 492 -30.01 2.93 -28.83
N ASP A 493 -31.00 3.79 -29.06
CA ASP A 493 -31.02 4.73 -30.18
C ASP A 493 -30.44 6.11 -29.81
N SER A 494 -30.37 6.44 -28.53
CA SER A 494 -29.98 7.78 -28.06
C SER A 494 -28.46 7.98 -27.97
N GLY A 495 -27.69 6.89 -27.84
CA GLY A 495 -26.26 6.93 -27.50
C GLY A 495 -25.95 7.52 -26.11
N ARG A 496 -26.96 7.89 -25.32
CA ARG A 496 -26.81 8.47 -23.98
C ARG A 496 -26.34 7.38 -23.01
N VAL A 497 -25.22 7.61 -22.35
CA VAL A 497 -24.68 6.67 -21.35
C VAL A 497 -25.00 7.12 -19.94
N ALA A 498 -25.44 6.18 -19.10
CA ALA A 498 -25.71 6.40 -17.69
C ALA A 498 -24.49 6.97 -16.98
N LEU A 499 -24.71 7.95 -16.10
CA LEU A 499 -23.68 8.56 -15.27
C LEU A 499 -22.51 9.14 -16.06
N ARG A 500 -22.69 9.52 -17.34
CA ARG A 500 -21.61 9.97 -18.25
C ARG A 500 -20.71 11.02 -17.60
N GLU A 501 -21.29 12.06 -17.01
CA GLU A 501 -20.55 13.14 -16.35
C GLU A 501 -19.70 12.63 -15.17
N TYR A 502 -20.25 11.72 -14.35
CA TYR A 502 -19.55 11.14 -13.21
C TYR A 502 -18.49 10.12 -13.63
N LEU A 503 -18.71 9.36 -14.71
CA LEU A 503 -17.72 8.47 -15.31
C LEU A 503 -16.52 9.27 -15.81
N ASP A 504 -16.76 10.38 -16.49
CA ASP A 504 -15.70 11.25 -17.01
C ASP A 504 -14.95 11.92 -15.86
N ALA A 505 -15.67 12.41 -14.83
CA ALA A 505 -15.07 12.94 -13.62
C ALA A 505 -14.21 11.90 -12.87
N ALA A 506 -14.67 10.65 -12.76
CA ALA A 506 -13.92 9.57 -12.13
C ALA A 506 -12.63 9.24 -12.91
N ARG A 507 -12.70 9.15 -14.24
CA ARG A 507 -11.51 8.96 -15.08
C ARG A 507 -10.50 10.09 -14.92
N GLN A 508 -10.98 11.34 -14.85
CA GLN A 508 -10.13 12.50 -14.67
C GLN A 508 -9.47 12.52 -13.28
N ARG A 509 -10.26 12.31 -12.22
CA ARG A 509 -9.80 12.38 -10.81
C ARG A 509 -8.85 11.24 -10.45
N TYR A 510 -9.10 10.03 -10.94
CA TYR A 510 -8.41 8.84 -10.46
C TYR A 510 -7.54 8.17 -11.53
N ARG A 511 -7.43 8.77 -12.72
CA ARG A 511 -6.56 8.33 -13.83
C ARG A 511 -6.67 6.85 -14.16
N ARG A 512 -7.85 6.26 -13.98
CA ARG A 512 -8.11 4.84 -14.20
C ARG A 512 -9.27 4.61 -15.15
N ARG A 513 -9.29 3.42 -15.74
CA ARG A 513 -10.47 2.91 -16.44
C ARG A 513 -11.54 2.56 -15.40
N ILE A 514 -12.76 3.04 -15.63
CA ILE A 514 -13.91 2.86 -14.74
C ILE A 514 -14.90 1.82 -15.31
N VAL A 515 -15.04 1.79 -16.65
CA VAL A 515 -15.96 0.93 -17.37
C VAL A 515 -15.26 0.26 -18.55
N SER A 516 -15.76 -0.89 -18.98
CA SER A 516 -15.29 -1.58 -20.18
C SER A 516 -15.72 -0.85 -21.47
N GLU A 517 -15.19 -1.30 -22.61
CA GLU A 517 -15.61 -0.81 -23.94
C GLU A 517 -16.95 -1.42 -24.37
N GLU A 518 -17.38 -2.49 -23.70
CA GLU A 518 -18.66 -3.12 -23.97
C GLU A 518 -19.80 -2.20 -23.55
N THR A 519 -20.87 -2.22 -24.33
CA THR A 519 -22.09 -1.48 -24.06
C THR A 519 -23.24 -2.43 -23.81
N VAL A 520 -24.02 -2.17 -22.78
CA VAL A 520 -25.28 -2.87 -22.49
C VAL A 520 -26.43 -1.85 -22.48
N ALA A 521 -27.60 -2.23 -22.97
CA ALA A 521 -28.78 -1.39 -22.86
C ALA A 521 -29.31 -1.42 -21.42
N SER A 522 -29.84 -0.28 -20.95
CA SER A 522 -30.63 -0.23 -19.72
C SER A 522 -31.85 -1.15 -19.84
N TRP A 523 -32.28 -1.70 -18.70
CA TRP A 523 -33.39 -2.65 -18.63
C TRP A 523 -34.77 -2.03 -18.85
#